data_AF-A0A540K3Z8-F1
#
_entry.id   AF-A0A540K3Z8-F1
#
_cell.length_a   1.000
_cell.length_b   1.000
_cell.length_c   1.000
_cell.angle_alpha   90.00
_cell.angle_beta   90.00
_cell.angle_gamma   90.00
#
_symmetry.space_group_name_H-M   'P 1'
#
loop_
_entity.id
_entity.type
_entity.pdbx_description
1 polymer ?
#
loop_
_entity_poly.entity_id
_entity_poly.type
_entity_poly.pdbx_seq_one_letter_code
_entity_poly.pdbx_strand_id
1 'polypeptide(L)'
;MNHDCSMWFVCMLCIYRALHEKEERPKGGLTRNQFFLIAFTCSFAYYVLPGYLFPMLTSLSWICWIFPTSILAHQLGSGLHGLGIGAIGLDWSSISSYLGSPLASPWFATANIAAGFFLVMYVITPVTYWLNVYNAKTFPIFSDDLFTSTGQSYNISAIIDSNFRLDINAYEGEGPLYMSTFFAIYYGINFACLTATIVHVLLFNGR
;
A
#
# COMPACT_ATOMS: atom_id res chain seq x y z
N MET A 1 5.02 15.18 4.62
CA MET A 1 3.90 15.74 5.41
C MET A 1 3.33 17.04 4.86
N ASN A 2 4.15 17.98 4.32
CA ASN A 2 3.62 19.24 3.76
C ASN A 2 2.96 19.09 2.37
N HIS A 3 3.30 18.07 1.58
CA HIS A 3 2.74 17.87 0.24
C HIS A 3 1.32 17.29 0.25
N ASP A 4 1.01 16.40 1.21
CA ASP A 4 -0.30 15.76 1.28
C ASP A 4 -1.38 16.74 1.76
N CYS A 5 -1.03 17.62 2.71
CA CYS A 5 -1.91 18.68 3.19
C CYS A 5 -2.22 19.71 2.09
N SER A 6 -1.23 20.07 1.24
CA SER A 6 -1.47 21.01 0.15
C SER A 6 -2.40 20.42 -0.91
N MET A 7 -2.30 19.12 -1.19
CA MET A 7 -3.13 18.47 -2.22
C MET A 7 -4.60 18.40 -1.83
N TRP A 8 -4.90 18.01 -0.59
CA TRP A 8 -6.27 18.04 -0.06
C TRP A 8 -6.87 19.45 -0.13
N PHE A 9 -6.06 20.45 0.22
CA PHE A 9 -6.47 21.85 0.16
C PHE A 9 -6.79 22.30 -1.28
N VAL A 10 -5.98 21.90 -2.26
CA VAL A 10 -6.18 22.24 -3.67
C VAL A 10 -7.47 21.61 -4.22
N CYS A 11 -7.75 20.34 -3.92
CA CYS A 11 -8.98 19.69 -4.36
C CYS A 11 -10.23 20.41 -3.82
N MET A 12 -10.25 20.74 -2.53
CA MET A 12 -11.34 21.47 -1.89
C MET A 12 -11.55 22.86 -2.54
N LEU A 13 -10.43 23.56 -2.84
CA LEU A 13 -10.45 24.90 -3.41
C LEU A 13 -10.91 24.90 -4.88
N CYS A 14 -10.54 23.87 -5.65
CA CYS A 14 -11.03 23.64 -7.00
C CYS A 14 -12.54 23.38 -7.02
N ILE A 15 -13.06 22.56 -6.10
CA ILE A 15 -14.51 22.30 -5.96
C ILE A 15 -15.24 23.59 -5.57
N TYR A 16 -14.73 24.33 -4.58
CA TYR A 16 -15.33 25.59 -4.16
C TYR A 16 -15.36 26.61 -5.31
N ARG A 17 -14.24 26.79 -6.03
CA ARG A 17 -14.20 27.63 -7.23
C ARG A 17 -15.17 27.17 -8.30
N ALA A 18 -15.24 25.87 -8.59
CA ALA A 18 -16.15 25.34 -9.59
C ALA A 18 -17.63 25.64 -9.26
N LEU A 19 -18.01 25.55 -7.98
CA LEU A 19 -19.37 25.80 -7.51
C LEU A 19 -19.73 27.29 -7.38
N HIS A 20 -18.78 28.13 -6.98
CA HIS A 20 -19.06 29.52 -6.58
C HIS A 20 -18.75 30.55 -7.68
N GLU A 21 -17.93 30.20 -8.66
CA GLU A 21 -17.54 31.12 -9.73
C GLU A 21 -18.61 31.13 -10.83
N LYS A 22 -19.16 32.34 -11.10
CA LYS A 22 -20.27 32.55 -12.03
C LYS A 22 -19.83 32.24 -13.47
N GLU A 23 -20.58 31.40 -14.17
CA GLU A 23 -20.25 30.98 -15.54
C GLU A 23 -20.89 31.87 -16.61
N GLU A 24 -20.09 32.27 -17.61
CA GLU A 24 -20.60 32.73 -18.90
C GLU A 24 -20.67 31.54 -19.85
N ARG A 25 -21.85 31.30 -20.46
CA ARG A 25 -22.03 30.16 -21.39
C ARG A 25 -21.29 30.41 -22.70
N PRO A 26 -20.27 29.60 -23.07
CA PRO A 26 -19.73 29.63 -24.41
C PRO A 26 -20.76 29.03 -25.39
N LYS A 27 -21.02 29.69 -26.53
CA LYS A 27 -21.93 29.18 -27.57
C LYS A 27 -21.36 27.89 -28.17
N GLY A 28 -22.00 26.75 -27.88
CA GLY A 28 -21.69 25.44 -28.48
C GLY A 28 -20.90 24.46 -27.59
N GLY A 29 -20.62 24.78 -26.33
CA GLY A 29 -19.90 23.91 -25.39
C GLY A 29 -20.72 23.48 -24.17
N LEU A 30 -20.23 22.45 -23.46
CA LEU A 30 -20.73 22.09 -22.13
C LEU A 30 -20.37 23.21 -21.12
N THR A 31 -21.27 23.49 -20.18
CA THR A 31 -20.91 24.36 -19.05
C THR A 31 -19.95 23.62 -18.10
N ARG A 32 -19.08 24.34 -17.41
CA ARG A 32 -18.20 23.81 -16.35
C ARG A 32 -18.98 23.06 -15.29
N ASN A 33 -20.17 23.54 -14.90
CA ASN A 33 -21.04 22.81 -13.97
C ASN A 33 -21.57 21.48 -14.56
N GLN A 34 -21.93 21.43 -15.85
CA GLN A 34 -22.32 20.19 -16.50
C GLN A 34 -21.15 19.20 -16.60
N PHE A 35 -19.96 19.70 -16.98
CA PHE A 35 -18.74 18.89 -16.99
C PHE A 35 -18.39 18.36 -15.61
N PHE A 36 -18.51 19.19 -14.56
CA PHE A 36 -18.28 18.79 -13.18
C PHE A 36 -19.24 17.68 -12.74
N LEU A 37 -20.55 17.82 -13.01
CA LEU A 37 -21.54 16.80 -12.66
C LEU A 37 -21.33 15.48 -13.40
N ILE A 38 -20.97 15.54 -14.69
CA ILE A 38 -20.61 14.34 -15.47
C ILE A 38 -19.38 13.67 -14.87
N ALA A 39 -18.30 14.42 -14.65
CA ALA A 39 -17.05 13.90 -14.07
C ALA A 39 -17.25 13.32 -12.66
N PHE A 40 -18.05 13.99 -11.82
CA PHE A 40 -18.41 13.53 -10.48
C PHE A 40 -19.18 12.21 -10.52
N THR A 41 -20.21 12.12 -11.37
CA THR A 41 -21.04 10.92 -11.50
C THR A 41 -20.25 9.75 -12.09
N CYS A 42 -19.42 10.00 -13.11
CA CYS A 42 -18.53 9.01 -13.69
C CYS A 42 -17.50 8.50 -12.68
N SER A 43 -16.89 9.40 -11.88
CA SER A 43 -15.94 9.02 -10.84
C SER A 43 -16.63 8.19 -9.76
N PHE A 44 -17.81 8.61 -9.30
CA PHE A 44 -18.61 7.85 -8.33
C PHE A 44 -18.93 6.44 -8.85
N ALA A 45 -19.42 6.31 -10.08
CA ALA A 45 -19.70 5.00 -10.68
C ALA A 45 -18.42 4.14 -10.82
N TYR A 46 -17.30 4.75 -11.20
CA TYR A 46 -16.02 4.06 -11.33
C TYR A 46 -15.48 3.57 -9.99
N TYR A 47 -15.61 4.32 -8.89
CA TYR A 47 -15.14 3.89 -7.56
C TYR A 47 -16.08 2.87 -6.88
N VAL A 48 -17.39 2.94 -7.13
CA VAL A 48 -18.37 1.96 -6.60
C VAL A 48 -18.16 0.56 -7.21
N LEU A 49 -17.68 0.49 -8.45
CA LEU A 49 -17.43 -0.77 -9.15
C LEU A 49 -16.41 -1.68 -8.45
N PRO A 50 -15.13 -1.29 -8.27
CA PRO A 50 -14.14 -2.09 -7.56
C PRO A 50 -14.39 -2.10 -6.05
N GLY A 51 -14.96 -1.03 -5.48
CA GLY A 51 -15.14 -0.91 -4.03
C GLY A 51 -16.30 -1.73 -3.45
N TYR A 52 -17.37 -1.96 -4.22
CA TYR A 52 -18.59 -2.58 -3.69
C TYR A 52 -19.16 -3.71 -4.56
N LEU A 53 -19.16 -3.54 -5.90
CA LEU A 53 -19.78 -4.53 -6.79
C LEU A 53 -18.84 -5.71 -7.08
N PHE A 54 -17.56 -5.43 -7.36
CA PHE A 54 -16.58 -6.46 -7.71
C PHE A 54 -15.21 -6.19 -7.08
N PRO A 55 -15.04 -6.54 -5.79
CA PRO A 55 -13.75 -6.40 -5.10
C PRO A 55 -12.62 -7.16 -5.79
N MET A 56 -12.95 -8.22 -6.53
CA MET A 56 -11.98 -9.00 -7.31
C MET A 56 -11.24 -8.18 -8.38
N LEU A 57 -11.82 -7.06 -8.86
CA LEU A 57 -11.17 -6.19 -9.85
C LEU A 57 -9.97 -5.41 -9.27
N THR A 58 -9.84 -5.33 -7.95
CA THR A 58 -8.70 -4.67 -7.29
C THR A 58 -7.41 -5.47 -7.43
N SER A 59 -7.48 -6.78 -7.68
CA SER A 59 -6.31 -7.64 -7.85
C SER A 59 -6.62 -8.78 -8.82
N LEU A 60 -6.59 -8.51 -10.12
CA LEU A 60 -6.69 -9.54 -11.16
C LEU A 60 -5.34 -10.22 -11.33
N SER A 61 -5.17 -11.37 -10.68
CA SER A 61 -3.95 -12.18 -10.74
C SER A 61 -4.03 -13.21 -11.87
N TRP A 62 -3.47 -12.90 -13.05
CA TRP A 62 -3.53 -13.80 -14.21
C TRP A 62 -2.88 -15.17 -13.91
N ILE A 63 -1.81 -15.19 -13.12
CA ILE A 63 -1.07 -16.39 -12.72
C ILE A 63 -1.97 -17.34 -11.91
N CYS A 64 -2.74 -16.81 -10.96
CA CYS A 64 -3.65 -17.60 -10.14
C CYS A 64 -4.79 -18.21 -10.97
N TRP A 65 -5.16 -17.56 -12.08
CA TRP A 65 -6.20 -18.06 -12.99
C TRP A 65 -5.71 -19.22 -13.87
N ILE A 66 -4.45 -19.19 -14.28
CA ILE A 66 -3.85 -20.27 -15.10
C ILE A 66 -3.52 -21.50 -14.26
N PHE A 67 -3.05 -21.30 -13.02
CA PHE A 67 -2.63 -22.39 -12.13
C PHE A 67 -3.37 -22.39 -10.78
N PRO A 68 -4.69 -22.67 -10.77
CA PRO A 68 -5.54 -22.52 -9.57
C PRO A 68 -5.28 -23.56 -8.47
N THR A 69 -4.56 -24.65 -8.76
CA THR A 69 -4.32 -25.74 -7.80
C THR A 69 -2.94 -25.66 -7.14
N SER A 70 -2.05 -24.78 -7.60
CA SER A 70 -0.67 -24.76 -7.14
C SER A 70 -0.44 -23.69 -6.09
N ILE A 71 0.00 -24.11 -4.90
CA ILE A 71 0.28 -23.24 -3.75
C ILE A 71 1.36 -22.21 -4.12
N LEU A 72 2.39 -22.63 -4.87
CA LEU A 72 3.44 -21.72 -5.32
C LEU A 72 2.92 -20.65 -6.30
N ALA A 73 2.01 -20.98 -7.23
CA ALA A 73 1.46 -19.96 -8.11
C ALA A 73 0.59 -18.96 -7.35
N HIS A 74 -0.09 -19.39 -6.28
CA HIS A 74 -0.82 -18.46 -5.42
C HIS A 74 0.11 -17.57 -4.59
N GLN A 75 1.19 -18.11 -4.04
CA GLN A 75 2.19 -17.33 -3.30
C GLN A 75 2.93 -16.32 -4.18
N LEU A 76 3.20 -16.67 -5.44
CA LEU A 76 3.84 -15.77 -6.40
C LEU A 76 2.84 -14.80 -7.03
N GLY A 77 1.69 -15.29 -7.47
CA GLY A 77 0.76 -14.55 -8.32
C GLY A 77 -0.26 -13.69 -7.58
N SER A 78 -0.63 -14.05 -6.35
CA SER A 78 -1.67 -13.32 -5.61
C SER A 78 -1.22 -11.91 -5.26
N GLY A 79 -1.98 -10.90 -5.67
CA GLY A 79 -1.71 -9.49 -5.32
C GLY A 79 -2.05 -9.12 -3.87
N LEU A 80 -2.92 -9.89 -3.20
CA LEU A 80 -3.35 -9.62 -1.82
C LEU A 80 -2.60 -10.43 -0.77
N HIS A 81 -2.27 -11.68 -1.08
CA HIS A 81 -1.68 -12.64 -0.12
C HIS A 81 -0.36 -13.23 -0.64
N GLY A 82 0.25 -12.59 -1.63
CA GLY A 82 1.44 -13.08 -2.31
C GLY A 82 2.31 -11.96 -2.85
N LEU A 83 3.29 -12.32 -3.67
CA LEU A 83 4.25 -11.37 -4.26
C LEU A 83 3.63 -10.50 -5.37
N GLY A 84 2.41 -10.80 -5.81
CA GLY A 84 1.67 -10.02 -6.82
C GLY A 84 2.28 -10.07 -8.22
N ILE A 85 3.04 -11.11 -8.56
CA ILE A 85 3.65 -11.24 -9.89
C ILE A 85 2.55 -11.33 -10.94
N GLY A 86 2.42 -10.32 -11.79
CA GLY A 86 1.38 -10.26 -12.82
C GLY A 86 -0.04 -10.01 -12.27
N ALA A 87 -0.17 -9.55 -11.02
CA ALA A 87 -1.43 -9.02 -10.53
C ALA A 87 -1.66 -7.61 -11.10
N ILE A 88 -2.81 -7.40 -11.72
CA ILE A 88 -3.22 -6.10 -12.26
C ILE A 88 -4.43 -5.63 -11.45
N GLY A 89 -4.27 -4.53 -10.71
CA GLY A 89 -5.38 -3.83 -10.09
C GLY A 89 -5.94 -2.81 -11.05
N LEU A 90 -7.24 -2.90 -11.35
CA LEU A 90 -7.93 -1.91 -12.19
C LEU A 90 -8.50 -0.74 -11.38
N ASP A 91 -8.16 -0.65 -10.10
CA ASP A 91 -8.69 0.37 -9.20
C ASP A 91 -7.65 1.48 -8.95
N TRP A 92 -8.03 2.71 -9.31
CA TRP A 92 -7.16 3.87 -9.11
C TRP A 92 -6.96 4.21 -7.62
N SER A 93 -7.90 3.81 -6.76
CA SER A 93 -7.83 4.03 -5.31
C SER A 93 -6.64 3.33 -4.64
N SER A 94 -6.36 2.08 -4.99
CA SER A 94 -5.24 1.30 -4.45
C SER A 94 -3.91 1.88 -4.91
N ILE A 95 -3.82 2.24 -6.20
CA ILE A 95 -2.62 2.88 -6.77
C ILE A 95 -2.35 4.21 -6.08
N SER A 96 -3.39 5.05 -5.93
CA SER A 96 -3.25 6.37 -5.31
C SER A 96 -3.09 6.34 -3.79
N SER A 97 -3.53 5.28 -3.11
CA SER A 97 -3.29 5.11 -1.68
C SER A 97 -1.83 4.80 -1.38
N TYR A 98 -1.14 4.09 -2.29
CA TYR A 98 0.24 3.65 -2.07
C TYR A 98 1.30 4.70 -2.43
N LEU A 99 1.09 5.45 -3.53
CA LEU A 99 2.04 6.46 -4.02
C LEU A 99 1.58 7.90 -3.76
N GLY A 100 0.43 8.11 -3.09
CA GLY A 100 -0.27 9.38 -3.10
C GLY A 100 -0.88 9.65 -4.48
N SER A 101 -1.03 10.90 -4.91
CA SER A 101 -1.44 11.17 -6.31
C SER A 101 -0.23 11.05 -7.24
N PRO A 102 -0.03 9.93 -7.97
CA PRO A 102 1.10 9.79 -8.89
C PRO A 102 1.07 10.82 -10.02
N LEU A 103 -0.10 11.39 -10.33
CA LEU A 103 -0.25 12.48 -11.28
C LEU A 103 0.40 13.80 -10.81
N ALA A 104 0.54 14.00 -9.50
CA ALA A 104 1.10 15.22 -8.91
C ALA A 104 2.61 15.12 -8.68
N SER A 105 3.15 13.90 -8.60
CA SER A 105 4.58 13.65 -8.35
C SER A 105 5.37 13.62 -9.66
N PRO A 106 6.61 14.16 -9.72
CA PRO A 106 7.43 14.07 -10.92
C PRO A 106 7.75 12.61 -11.28
N TRP A 107 7.73 12.29 -12.57
CA TRP A 107 7.95 10.93 -13.10
C TRP A 107 9.21 10.25 -12.53
N PHE A 108 10.31 10.99 -12.38
CA PHE A 108 11.56 10.44 -11.85
C PHE A 108 11.45 9.94 -10.41
N ALA A 109 10.64 10.60 -9.57
CA ALA A 109 10.40 10.14 -8.20
C ALA A 109 9.60 8.83 -8.21
N THR A 110 8.56 8.75 -9.04
CA THR A 110 7.75 7.53 -9.22
C THR A 110 8.60 6.37 -9.74
N ALA A 111 9.50 6.61 -10.71
CA ALA A 111 10.40 5.60 -11.24
C ALA A 111 11.39 5.06 -10.18
N ASN A 112 11.92 5.92 -9.31
CA ASN A 112 12.77 5.49 -8.20
C ASN A 112 12.04 4.64 -7.17
N ILE A 113 10.82 5.05 -6.79
CA ILE A 113 9.98 4.26 -5.87
C ILE A 113 9.66 2.90 -6.49
N ALA A 114 9.31 2.86 -7.77
CA ALA A 114 9.07 1.62 -8.50
C ALA A 114 10.32 0.73 -8.52
N ALA A 115 11.50 1.28 -8.82
CA ALA A 115 12.75 0.52 -8.79
C ALA A 115 13.07 -0.05 -7.40
N GLY A 116 12.87 0.74 -6.35
CA GLY A 116 13.01 0.29 -4.96
C GLY A 116 12.03 -0.84 -4.61
N PHE A 117 10.77 -0.70 -5.00
CA PHE A 117 9.76 -1.74 -4.85
C PHE A 117 10.16 -3.04 -5.56
N PHE A 118 10.62 -2.97 -6.82
CA PHE A 118 11.08 -4.14 -7.56
C PHE A 118 12.24 -4.84 -6.85
N LEU A 119 13.22 -4.08 -6.37
CA LEU A 119 14.38 -4.61 -5.67
C LEU A 119 13.97 -5.33 -4.37
N VAL A 120 13.12 -4.71 -3.55
CA VAL A 120 12.69 -5.30 -2.27
C VAL A 120 11.82 -6.52 -2.49
N MET A 121 10.76 -6.38 -3.28
CA MET A 121 9.74 -7.41 -3.46
C MET A 121 10.28 -8.61 -4.25
N TYR A 122 11.04 -8.40 -5.32
CA TYR A 122 11.45 -9.48 -6.23
C TYR A 122 12.88 -9.96 -6.06
N VAL A 123 13.73 -9.23 -5.32
CA VAL A 123 15.12 -9.64 -5.07
C VAL A 123 15.33 -9.96 -3.60
N ILE A 124 15.14 -8.99 -2.69
CA ILE A 124 15.49 -9.17 -1.28
C ILE A 124 14.56 -10.19 -0.59
N THR A 125 13.24 -10.06 -0.75
CA THR A 125 12.26 -10.97 -0.14
C THR A 125 12.47 -12.44 -0.55
N PRO A 126 12.59 -12.81 -1.84
CA PRO A 126 12.83 -14.21 -2.20
C PRO A 126 14.23 -14.71 -1.79
N VAL A 127 15.28 -13.86 -1.87
CA VAL A 127 16.63 -14.25 -1.43
C VAL A 127 16.66 -14.57 0.05
N THR A 128 16.07 -13.72 0.89
CA THR A 128 16.00 -13.94 2.34
C THR A 128 15.13 -15.15 2.71
N TYR A 129 14.04 -15.38 1.97
CA TYR A 129 13.20 -16.56 2.15
C TYR A 129 13.93 -17.87 1.80
N TRP A 130 14.67 -17.90 0.69
CA TRP A 130 15.44 -19.10 0.30
C TRP A 130 16.62 -19.38 1.21
N LEU A 131 17.31 -18.34 1.68
CA LEU A 131 18.39 -18.44 2.66
C LEU A 131 17.88 -18.76 4.08
N ASN A 132 16.56 -18.86 4.27
CA ASN A 132 15.90 -19.16 5.55
C ASN A 132 16.34 -18.24 6.69
N VAL A 133 16.58 -16.96 6.38
CA VAL A 133 16.97 -15.96 7.39
C VAL A 133 15.77 -15.75 8.33
N TYR A 134 15.97 -15.82 9.65
CA TYR A 134 14.91 -15.74 10.68
C TYR A 134 13.88 -16.89 10.67
N ASN A 135 14.25 -18.10 10.23
CA ASN A 135 13.30 -19.21 10.08
C ASN A 135 12.11 -18.83 9.17
N ALA A 136 12.39 -18.04 8.12
CA ALA A 136 11.43 -17.55 7.15
C ALA A 136 10.49 -18.63 6.58
N LYS A 137 10.99 -19.87 6.41
CA LYS A 137 10.21 -20.97 5.84
C LYS A 137 9.09 -21.49 6.74
N THR A 138 9.12 -21.14 8.03
CA THR A 138 8.05 -21.48 8.98
C THR A 138 6.80 -20.62 8.77
N PHE A 139 6.95 -19.48 8.08
CA PHE A 139 5.90 -18.47 7.91
C PHE A 139 5.57 -18.25 6.41
N PRO A 140 4.38 -17.72 6.09
CA PRO A 140 4.06 -17.29 4.73
C PRO A 140 5.02 -16.17 4.27
N ILE A 141 5.38 -16.19 2.97
CA ILE A 141 6.27 -15.21 2.34
C ILE A 141 5.73 -13.78 2.52
N PHE A 142 4.40 -13.64 2.41
CA PHE A 142 3.68 -12.38 2.49
C PHE A 142 2.49 -12.55 3.44
N SER A 143 2.53 -11.84 4.56
CA SER A 143 1.44 -11.74 5.54
C SER A 143 1.72 -10.56 6.47
N ASP A 144 0.68 -9.84 6.82
CA ASP A 144 0.65 -8.77 7.83
C ASP A 144 0.41 -9.29 9.25
N ASP A 145 0.07 -10.57 9.40
CA ASP A 145 -0.16 -11.20 10.69
C ASP A 145 1.13 -11.44 11.47
N LEU A 146 0.96 -11.52 12.80
CA LEU A 146 2.00 -11.89 13.74
C LEU A 146 1.90 -13.37 14.06
N PHE A 147 3.05 -14.04 14.24
CA PHE A 147 3.13 -15.47 14.44
C PHE A 147 3.93 -15.84 15.69
N THR A 148 3.63 -17.01 16.26
CA THR A 148 4.43 -17.64 17.30
C THR A 148 5.62 -18.40 16.68
N SER A 149 6.56 -18.88 17.49
CA SER A 149 7.72 -19.66 17.00
C SER A 149 7.33 -20.92 16.20
N THR A 150 6.10 -21.41 16.34
CA THR A 150 5.58 -22.61 15.68
C THR A 150 4.79 -22.31 14.40
N GLY A 151 4.65 -21.04 14.01
CA GLY A 151 3.90 -20.64 12.81
C GLY A 151 2.40 -20.43 13.03
N GLN A 152 1.92 -20.48 14.27
CA GLN A 152 0.51 -20.16 14.57
C GLN A 152 0.30 -18.66 14.71
N SER A 153 -0.91 -18.18 14.42
CA SER A 153 -1.28 -16.76 14.59
C SER A 153 -1.14 -16.37 16.07
N TYR A 154 -0.47 -15.24 16.30
CA TYR A 154 -0.16 -14.75 17.64
C TYR A 154 -1.37 -14.02 18.23
N ASN A 155 -1.83 -14.43 19.41
CA ASN A 155 -2.97 -13.80 20.06
C ASN A 155 -2.54 -12.53 20.82
N ILE A 156 -2.61 -11.39 20.13
CA ILE A 156 -2.28 -10.07 20.70
C ILE A 156 -3.22 -9.71 21.85
N SER A 157 -4.50 -10.11 21.79
CA SER A 157 -5.46 -9.81 22.86
C SER A 157 -5.18 -10.56 24.17
N ALA A 158 -4.40 -11.65 24.13
CA ALA A 158 -4.03 -12.40 25.34
C ALA A 158 -2.91 -11.72 26.14
N ILE A 159 -2.05 -10.91 25.49
CA ILE A 159 -0.91 -10.25 26.12
C ILE A 159 -1.17 -8.78 26.48
N ILE A 160 -2.31 -8.22 26.06
CA ILE A 160 -2.68 -6.82 26.31
C ILE A 160 -3.77 -6.77 27.39
N ASP A 161 -3.46 -6.12 28.49
CA ASP A 161 -4.44 -5.82 29.54
C ASP A 161 -5.48 -4.80 29.05
N SER A 162 -6.64 -4.75 29.71
CA SER A 162 -7.74 -3.79 29.54
C SER A 162 -7.31 -2.32 29.46
N ASN A 163 -6.15 -1.97 30.01
CA ASN A 163 -5.55 -0.63 29.95
C ASN A 163 -4.60 -0.42 28.75
N PHE A 164 -4.62 -1.31 27.75
CA PHE A 164 -3.68 -1.34 26.61
C PHE A 164 -2.20 -1.41 27.03
N ARG A 165 -1.92 -2.07 28.16
CA ARG A 165 -0.57 -2.31 28.66
C ARG A 165 -0.17 -3.74 28.37
N LEU A 166 1.10 -3.95 28.01
CA LEU A 166 1.67 -5.28 27.84
C LEU A 166 1.76 -5.97 29.20
N ASP A 167 1.11 -7.12 29.34
CA ASP A 167 1.31 -8.02 30.48
C ASP A 167 2.55 -8.88 30.22
N ILE A 168 3.62 -8.59 30.97
CA ILE A 168 4.91 -9.27 30.83
C ILE A 168 4.78 -10.76 31.18
N ASN A 169 3.93 -11.13 32.13
CA ASN A 169 3.76 -12.54 32.52
C ASN A 169 3.06 -13.34 31.41
N ALA A 170 2.03 -12.74 30.80
CA ALA A 170 1.35 -13.35 29.65
C ALA A 170 2.28 -13.44 28.44
N TYR A 171 3.12 -12.43 28.21
CA TYR A 171 4.12 -12.43 27.15
C TYR A 171 5.20 -13.51 27.35
N GLU A 172 5.70 -13.70 28.58
CA GLU A 172 6.65 -14.78 28.86
C GLU A 172 6.05 -16.17 28.65
N GLY A 173 4.74 -16.34 28.85
CA GLY A 173 4.02 -17.59 28.59
C GLY A 173 3.82 -17.91 27.10
N GLU A 174 3.47 -16.90 26.31
CA GLU A 174 3.25 -17.03 24.84
C GLU A 174 4.56 -17.05 24.04
N GLY A 175 5.61 -16.42 24.57
CA GLY A 175 6.94 -16.38 23.99
C GLY A 175 7.17 -15.25 22.98
N PRO A 176 8.34 -15.21 22.33
CA PRO A 176 8.71 -14.13 21.43
C PRO A 176 7.84 -14.11 20.18
N LEU A 177 7.52 -12.89 19.75
CA LEU A 177 6.70 -12.63 18.58
C LEU A 177 7.52 -12.68 17.29
N TYR A 178 7.00 -13.38 16.29
CA TYR A 178 7.58 -13.50 14.95
C TYR A 178 6.67 -12.83 13.92
N MET A 179 7.26 -12.45 12.80
CA MET A 179 6.58 -11.75 11.72
C MET A 179 7.15 -12.22 10.38
N SER A 180 6.37 -12.05 9.31
CA SER A 180 6.80 -12.46 7.97
C SER A 180 8.09 -11.74 7.55
N THR A 181 8.91 -12.42 6.75
CA THR A 181 10.21 -11.89 6.31
C THR A 181 10.04 -10.60 5.50
N PHE A 182 9.00 -10.51 4.67
CA PHE A 182 8.65 -9.29 3.95
C PHE A 182 8.40 -8.11 4.91
N PHE A 183 7.58 -8.32 5.94
CA PHE A 183 7.25 -7.28 6.92
C PHE A 183 8.48 -6.84 7.71
N ALA A 184 9.37 -7.76 8.07
CA ALA A 184 10.64 -7.46 8.74
C ALA A 184 11.57 -6.59 7.89
N ILE A 185 11.77 -6.96 6.62
CA ILE A 185 12.59 -6.17 5.69
C ILE A 185 11.98 -4.79 5.47
N TYR A 186 10.67 -4.72 5.29
CA TYR A 186 9.96 -3.47 5.09
C TYR A 186 10.18 -2.50 6.25
N TYR A 187 10.07 -2.96 7.50
CA TYR A 187 10.40 -2.13 8.66
C TYR A 187 11.87 -1.71 8.70
N GLY A 188 12.80 -2.62 8.41
CA GLY A 188 14.22 -2.31 8.34
C GLY A 188 14.52 -1.18 7.34
N ILE A 189 13.89 -1.22 6.17
CA ILE A 189 14.01 -0.18 5.14
C ILE A 189 13.38 1.13 5.59
N ASN A 190 12.26 1.11 6.32
CA ASN A 190 11.67 2.32 6.87
C ASN A 190 12.63 3.02 7.87
N PHE A 191 13.29 2.26 8.75
CA PHE A 191 14.32 2.82 9.63
C PHE A 191 15.53 3.36 8.86
N ALA A 192 15.96 2.68 7.80
CA ALA A 192 17.00 3.16 6.91
C ALA A 192 16.58 4.46 6.18
N CYS A 193 15.31 4.58 5.78
CA CYS A 193 14.77 5.78 5.14
C CYS A 193 14.75 6.98 6.10
N LEU A 194 14.37 6.77 7.37
CA LEU A 194 14.42 7.81 8.40
C LEU A 194 15.84 8.35 8.59
N THR A 195 16.82 7.45 8.74
CA THR A 195 18.23 7.85 8.89
C THR A 195 18.78 8.52 7.63
N ALA A 196 18.45 7.99 6.45
CA ALA A 196 18.80 8.62 5.17
C ALA A 196 18.22 10.03 5.02
N THR A 197 16.99 10.26 5.50
CA THR A 197 16.36 11.58 5.47
C THR A 197 17.12 12.56 6.36
N ILE A 198 17.52 12.15 7.56
CA ILE A 198 18.32 13.00 8.47
C ILE A 198 19.65 13.36 7.80
N VAL A 199 20.36 12.36 7.25
CA VAL A 199 21.63 12.56 6.54
C VAL A 199 21.46 13.48 5.34
N HIS A 200 20.38 13.32 4.57
CA HIS A 200 20.08 14.16 3.41
C HIS A 200 19.83 15.62 3.82
N VAL A 201 19.03 15.86 4.87
CA VAL A 201 18.76 17.21 5.38
C VAL A 201 20.04 17.87 5.89
N LEU A 202 20.88 17.14 6.63
CA LEU A 202 22.14 17.65 7.15
C LEU A 202 23.12 18.02 6.03
N LEU A 203 23.25 17.19 4.99
CA LEU A 203 24.14 17.47 3.86
C LEU A 203 23.63 18.61 2.97
N PHE A 204 22.32 18.73 2.80
CA PHE A 204 21.72 19.70 1.87
C PHE A 204 21.44 21.07 2.50
N ASN A 205 21.04 21.11 3.77
CA ASN A 205 20.74 22.35 4.51
C ASN A 205 21.82 22.72 5.54
N GLY A 206 22.85 21.89 5.73
CA GLY A 206 24.00 22.21 6.57
C GLY A 206 25.06 23.09 5.89
N ARG A 207 24.70 23.75 4.78
CA ARG A 207 25.47 24.85 4.19
C ARG A 207 24.78 26.18 4.44
#